data_AF-A0A2K3LHE4-F1
#
_entry.id   AF-A0A2K3LHE4-F1
#
_cell.length_a   1.000
_cell.length_b   1.000
_cell.length_c   1.000
_cell.angle_alpha   90.00
_cell.angle_beta   90.00
_cell.angle_gamma   90.00
#
_symmetry.space_group_name_H-M   'P 1'
#
loop_
_entity.id
_entity.type
_entity.pdbx_description
1 polymer ?
#
loop_
_entity_poly.entity_id
_entity_poly.type
_entity_poly.pdbx_seq_one_letter_code
_entity_poly.pdbx_strand_id
1 'polypeptide(L)' 'MEIEQQQQLPMIIKSRFKRICVYCGSTPGKNPSYQIAAIQLGKQLVERKIDLVYGGGSIGLMGRISQVVYDGGRHVLG' A
#
# COMPACT_ATOMS: atom_id res chain seq x y z
N MET A 1 -19.74 37.59 16.66
CA MET A 1 -19.29 36.87 15.44
C MET A 1 -18.08 36.06 15.84
N GLU A 2 -18.32 34.86 16.36
CA GLU A 2 -17.27 33.85 16.51
C GLU A 2 -17.47 32.89 15.34
N ILE A 3 -16.49 32.85 14.44
CA ILE A 3 -16.51 31.96 13.29
C ILE A 3 -15.87 30.66 13.77
N GLU A 4 -16.70 29.66 14.06
CA GLU A 4 -16.26 28.29 14.27
C GLU A 4 -15.72 27.73 12.94
N GLN A 5 -14.41 27.65 12.80
CA GLN A 5 -13.78 26.94 11.69
C GLN A 5 -13.75 25.44 12.03
N GLN A 6 -14.68 24.68 11.45
CA GLN A 6 -14.70 23.22 11.50
C GLN A 6 -13.42 22.64 10.88
N GLN A 7 -12.56 22.09 11.73
CA GLN A 7 -11.39 21.33 11.31
C GLN A 7 -11.85 19.96 10.78
N GLN A 8 -11.82 19.80 9.46
CA GLN A 8 -12.20 18.57 8.78
C GLN A 8 -11.09 17.52 9.00
N LEU A 9 -11.27 16.62 9.97
CA LEU A 9 -10.37 15.49 10.21
C LEU A 9 -10.34 14.61 8.95
N PRO A 10 -9.18 14.14 8.45
CA PRO A 10 -9.14 13.22 7.32
C PRO A 10 -9.97 11.98 7.67
N MET A 11 -11.04 11.77 6.92
CA MET A 11 -11.93 10.62 7.06
C MET A 11 -11.06 9.36 6.95
N ILE A 12 -10.81 8.66 8.05
CA ILE A 12 -10.05 7.41 8.02
C ILE A 12 -10.89 6.42 7.22
N ILE A 13 -10.56 6.24 5.93
CA ILE A 13 -11.20 5.25 5.07
C ILE A 13 -10.72 3.87 5.52
N LYS A 14 -11.37 3.34 6.55
CA LYS A 14 -11.11 2.00 7.05
C LYS A 14 -11.74 0.99 6.07
N SER A 15 -10.89 0.22 5.39
CA SER A 15 -11.36 -0.86 4.51
C SER A 15 -12.05 -1.96 5.31
N ARG A 16 -13.02 -2.66 4.70
CA ARG A 16 -13.60 -3.90 5.25
C ARG A 16 -12.60 -5.05 5.25
N PHE A 17 -11.55 -4.97 4.43
CA PHE A 17 -10.51 -5.98 4.32
C PHE A 17 -9.38 -5.68 5.29
N LYS A 18 -8.97 -6.69 6.06
CA LYS A 18 -7.80 -6.59 6.95
C LYS A 18 -6.49 -6.84 6.22
N ARG A 19 -6.51 -7.66 5.17
CA ARG A 19 -5.34 -8.15 4.46
C ARG A 19 -5.68 -8.48 3.02
N ILE A 20 -4.78 -8.20 2.08
CA ILE A 20 -4.93 -8.52 0.67
C ILE A 20 -3.73 -9.34 0.21
N CYS A 21 -3.99 -10.44 -0.52
CA CYS A 21 -2.96 -11.20 -1.21
C CYS A 21 -2.68 -10.59 -2.59
N VAL A 22 -1.42 -10.31 -2.91
CA VAL A 22 -1.00 -9.73 -4.18
C VAL A 22 -0.06 -10.68 -4.91
N TYR A 23 -0.47 -11.10 -6.09
CA TYR A 23 0.40 -11.76 -7.06
C TYR A 23 0.97 -10.72 -8.04
N CYS A 24 2.29 -10.66 -8.12
CA CYS A 24 3.00 -9.78 -9.04
C CYS A 24 4.35 -10.40 -9.43
N GLY A 25 4.99 -9.88 -10.48
CA GLY A 25 6.25 -10.42 -10.97
C GLY A 25 7.41 -10.20 -9.99
N SER A 26 8.31 -11.19 -9.89
CA SER A 26 9.62 -11.07 -9.23
C SER A 26 10.59 -10.17 -10.01
N THR A 27 10.24 -9.77 -11.23
CA THR A 27 10.99 -8.81 -12.05
C THR A 27 10.30 -7.44 -12.09
N PRO A 28 11.02 -6.32 -12.29
CA PRO A 28 10.41 -4.98 -12.38
C PRO A 28 9.50 -4.77 -13.61
N GLY A 29 9.63 -5.64 -14.63
CA GLY A 29 9.00 -5.45 -15.94
C GLY A 29 9.73 -4.43 -16.82
N LYS A 30 9.39 -4.39 -18.11
CA LYS A 30 10.04 -3.51 -19.09
C LYS A 30 9.51 -2.06 -19.05
N ASN A 31 8.26 -1.88 -18.64
CA ASN A 31 7.64 -0.56 -18.54
C ASN A 31 7.75 -0.04 -17.10
N PRO A 32 8.32 1.17 -16.88
CA PRO A 32 8.37 1.80 -15.56
C PRO A 32 7.00 1.94 -14.87
N SER A 33 5.91 2.01 -15.65
CA SER A 33 4.54 2.12 -15.13
C SER A 33 4.17 0.99 -14.17
N TYR A 34 4.72 -0.21 -14.35
CA TYR A 34 4.44 -1.35 -13.44
C TYR A 34 5.00 -1.12 -12.04
N GLN A 35 6.22 -0.57 -11.96
CA GLN A 35 6.82 -0.25 -10.66
C GLN A 35 6.06 0.88 -9.97
N ILE A 36 5.67 1.92 -10.74
CA ILE A 36 4.86 3.02 -10.23
C ILE A 36 3.53 2.49 -9.69
N ALA A 37 2.86 1.61 -10.44
CA ALA A 37 1.59 1.01 -10.02
C ALA A 37 1.75 0.16 -8.74
N ALA A 38 2.82 -0.63 -8.63
CA ALA A 38 3.10 -1.42 -7.41
C ALA A 38 3.30 -0.52 -6.18
N ILE A 39 4.01 0.59 -6.34
CA ILE A 39 4.21 1.59 -5.27
C ILE A 39 2.89 2.27 -4.90
N GLN A 40 2.10 2.68 -5.90
CA GLN A 40 0.79 3.31 -5.67
C GLN A 40 -0.16 2.37 -4.94
N LEU A 41 -0.23 1.10 -5.35
CA LEU A 41 -1.02 0.08 -4.66
C LEU A 41 -0.58 -0.07 -3.21
N GLY A 42 0.72 -0.19 -2.94
CA GLY A 42 1.26 -0.28 -1.58
C GLY A 42 0.81 0.89 -0.70
N LYS A 43 0.93 2.13 -1.21
CA LYS A 43 0.46 3.33 -0.50
C LYS A 43 -1.04 3.27 -0.18
N GLN A 44 -1.84 2.79 -1.13
CA GLN A 44 -3.29 2.65 -0.97
C GLN A 44 -3.66 1.58 0.08
N LEU A 45 -2.85 0.52 0.24
CA LEU A 45 -3.00 -0.45 1.33
C LEU A 45 -2.69 0.19 2.69
N VAL A 46 -1.60 0.95 2.77
CA VAL A 46 -1.18 1.67 3.99
C VAL A 46 -2.24 2.64 4.46
N GLU A 47 -2.70 3.52 3.56
CA GLU A 47 -3.73 4.53 3.85
C GLU A 47 -5.01 3.91 4.41
N ARG A 48 -5.41 2.76 3.86
CA ARG A 48 -6.63 2.04 4.27
C ARG A 48 -6.43 1.06 5.43
N LYS A 49 -5.23 1.03 6.02
CA LYS A 49 -4.83 0.14 7.12
C LYS A 49 -4.97 -1.35 6.77
N ILE A 50 -4.63 -1.72 5.55
CA ILE A 50 -4.67 -3.10 5.03
C ILE A 50 -3.26 -3.71 5.11
N ASP A 51 -3.14 -4.95 5.57
CA ASP A 51 -1.90 -5.73 5.55
C ASP A 51 -1.67 -6.38 4.17
N LEU A 52 -0.43 -6.70 3.85
CA LEU A 52 -0.06 -7.41 2.62
C LEU A 52 0.23 -8.89 2.87
N VAL A 53 -0.28 -9.74 1.99
CA VAL A 53 0.21 -11.10 1.73
C VAL A 53 0.77 -11.14 0.33
N TYR A 54 1.90 -11.78 0.12
CA TYR A 54 2.49 -11.96 -1.20
C TYR A 54 3.40 -13.19 -1.21
N GLY A 55 4.19 -13.39 -2.28
CA GLY A 55 5.05 -14.57 -2.44
C GLY A 55 6.47 -14.46 -1.88
N GLY A 56 6.77 -13.49 -1.00
CA GLY A 56 8.05 -13.46 -0.26
C GLY A 56 9.28 -12.93 -1.00
N GLY A 57 9.17 -12.50 -2.26
CA GLY A 57 10.31 -12.01 -3.05
C GLY A 57 10.79 -10.60 -2.66
N SER A 58 12.10 -10.38 -2.57
CA SER A 58 12.69 -9.08 -2.24
C SER A 58 13.01 -8.18 -3.46
N ILE A 59 12.80 -8.69 -4.68
CA ILE A 59 13.18 -8.02 -5.94
C ILE A 59 11.96 -7.74 -6.83
N GLY A 60 12.17 -6.92 -7.86
CA GLY A 60 11.13 -6.59 -8.84
C GLY A 60 9.90 -5.93 -8.22
N LEU A 61 8.71 -6.22 -8.76
CA LEU A 61 7.47 -5.62 -8.26
C LEU A 61 7.13 -6.10 -6.85
N MET A 62 7.42 -7.37 -6.55
CA MET A 62 7.26 -7.96 -5.23
C MET A 62 8.02 -7.16 -4.16
N GLY A 63 9.30 -6.87 -4.40
CA GLY A 63 10.11 -6.05 -3.49
C GLY A 63 9.59 -4.62 -3.36
N ARG A 64 9.12 -4.01 -4.46
CA ARG A 64 8.59 -2.64 -4.42
C ARG A 64 7.35 -2.52 -3.56
N ILE A 65 6.37 -3.41 -3.74
CA ILE A 65 5.12 -3.33 -2.97
C ILE A 65 5.34 -3.72 -1.50
N SER A 66 6.14 -4.76 -1.22
CA SER A 66 6.41 -5.20 0.16
C SER A 66 7.14 -4.13 0.95
N GLN A 67 8.14 -3.47 0.36
CA GLN A 67 8.86 -2.38 0.99
C GLN A 67 7.94 -1.21 1.33
N VAL A 68 7.11 -0.76 0.37
CA VAL A 68 6.19 0.37 0.59
C VAL A 68 5.18 0.07 1.70
N VAL A 69 4.67 -1.15 1.77
CA VAL A 69 3.70 -1.55 2.81
C VAL A 69 4.38 -1.65 4.19
N TYR A 70 5.59 -2.23 4.24
CA TYR A 70 6.39 -2.34 5.46
C TYR A 70 6.79 -0.97 6.02
N ASP A 71 7.32 -0.09 5.17
CA ASP A 71 7.70 1.29 5.53
C ASP A 71 6.50 2.12 6.00
N GLY A 72 5.30 1.80 5.47
CA GLY A 72 4.03 2.37 5.91
C GLY A 72 3.48 1.80 7.22
N GLY A 73 4.21 0.94 7.92
CA GLY A 73 3.83 0.39 9.22
C GLY A 73 2.70 -0.64 9.17
N ARG A 74 2.48 -1.27 8.00
CA ARG A 74 1.52 -2.38 7.86
C ARG A 74 2.26 -3.71 7.91
N HIS A 75 1.54 -4.76 8.32
CA HIS A 75 2.14 -6.08 8.38
C HIS A 75 2.29 -6.67 6.97
N VAL A 76 3.42 -7.32 6.71
CA VAL A 76 3.72 -8.00 5.46
C VAL A 76 3.99 -9.47 5.77
N LEU A 77 3.24 -10.37 5.13
CA LEU A 77 3.46 -11.81 5.17
C LEU A 77 3.87 -12.28 3.78
N GLY A 78 5.04 -12.89 3.67
CA GLY A 78 5.62 -13.35 2.40
C GLY A 78 6.17 -14.74 2.50
#